data_AF-A0A9E5NNC3-F1
#
_entry.id   AF-A0A9E5NNC3-F1
#
_cell.length_a   1.000
_cell.length_b   1.000
_cell.length_c   1.000
_cell.angle_alpha   90.00
_cell.angle_beta   90.00
_cell.angle_gamma   90.00
#
_symmetry.space_group_name_H-M   'P 1'
#
loop_
_entity.id
_entity.type
_entity.pdbx_description
1 polymer ?
#
loop_
_entity_poly.entity_id
_entity_poly.type
_entity_poly.pdbx_seq_one_letter_code
_entity_poly.pdbx_strand_id
1 'polypeptide(L)'
;MRHNRTTRLLTAREAAAYLGVSLYTLKKIERLGYFAPYRTPGGHRRYSHEMLDEYLRQSTEFTYNAGPPDPGSLDPSLDRERER
;
A
#
# COMPACT_ATOMS: atom_id res chain seq x y z
N MET A 1 21.83 -5.48 10.33
CA MET A 1 22.04 -4.69 9.09
C MET A 1 21.07 -3.52 9.12
N ARG A 2 21.56 -2.27 9.12
CA ARG A 2 20.71 -1.07 9.18
C ARG A 2 20.16 -0.82 7.78
N HIS A 3 18.85 -0.98 7.58
CA HIS A 3 18.22 -0.56 6.33
C HIS A 3 18.28 0.97 6.29
N ASN A 4 19.04 1.53 5.35
CA ASN A 4 18.92 2.94 4.97
C ASN A 4 17.56 3.13 4.29
N ARG A 5 16.48 3.20 5.09
CA ARG A 5 15.15 3.50 4.58
C ARG A 5 15.11 4.98 4.23
N THR A 6 14.94 5.25 2.94
CA THR A 6 14.72 6.60 2.42
C THR A 6 13.57 7.25 3.18
N THR A 7 13.81 8.36 3.87
CA THR A 7 12.83 9.15 4.64
C THR A 7 11.82 9.90 3.75
N ARG A 8 11.79 9.59 2.46
CA ARG A 8 10.90 10.24 1.49
C ARG A 8 9.48 9.72 1.66
N LEU A 9 8.55 10.66 1.70
CA LEU A 9 7.13 10.35 1.63
C LEU A 9 6.70 10.06 0.20
N LEU A 10 6.06 8.91 0.01
CA LEU A 10 5.50 8.45 -1.25
C LEU A 10 4.16 9.13 -1.52
N THR A 11 3.86 9.34 -2.81
CA THR A 11 2.52 9.66 -3.31
C THR A 11 1.62 8.44 -3.26
N ALA A 12 0.31 8.62 -3.49
CA ALA A 12 -0.62 7.49 -3.56
C ALA A 12 -0.25 6.48 -4.65
N ARG A 13 0.26 6.94 -5.81
CA ARG A 13 0.66 6.05 -6.91
C ARG A 13 1.90 5.24 -6.57
N GLU A 14 2.91 5.89 -5.99
CA GLU A 14 4.12 5.21 -5.49
C GLU A 14 3.77 4.21 -4.38
N ALA A 15 2.88 4.56 -3.44
CA ALA A 15 2.46 3.67 -2.37
C ALA A 15 1.66 2.45 -2.88
N ALA A 16 0.76 2.66 -3.84
CA ALA A 16 0.02 1.56 -4.47
C ALA A 16 0.97 0.60 -5.20
N ALA A 17 1.93 1.14 -5.95
CA ALA A 17 2.97 0.34 -6.60
C ALA A 17 3.84 -0.41 -5.57
N TYR A 18 4.20 0.24 -4.46
CA TYR A 18 4.98 -0.37 -3.38
C TYR A 18 4.27 -1.57 -2.74
N LEU A 19 2.96 -1.45 -2.52
CA LEU A 19 2.13 -2.53 -1.98
C LEU A 19 1.73 -3.59 -3.03
N GLY A 20 2.00 -3.36 -4.32
CA GLY A 20 1.55 -4.24 -5.40
C GLY A 20 0.03 -4.24 -5.59
N VAL A 21 -0.65 -3.13 -5.29
CA VAL A 21 -2.12 -3.02 -5.37
C VAL A 21 -2.55 -1.86 -6.27
N SER A 22 -3.82 -1.87 -6.68
CA SER A 22 -4.41 -0.73 -7.39
C SER A 22 -4.61 0.49 -6.47
N LEU A 23 -4.70 1.70 -7.06
CA LEU A 23 -5.08 2.91 -6.31
C LEU A 23 -6.46 2.78 -5.63
N TYR A 24 -7.37 2.01 -6.23
CA TYR A 24 -8.67 1.73 -5.64
C TYR A 24 -8.52 0.91 -4.35
N THR A 25 -7.73 -0.16 -4.41
CA THR A 25 -7.43 -1.00 -3.24
C THR A 25 -6.73 -0.20 -2.15
N LEU A 26 -5.76 0.64 -2.49
CA LEU A 26 -5.11 1.54 -1.53
C LEU A 26 -6.14 2.44 -0.81
N LYS A 27 -7.08 3.05 -1.56
CA LYS A 27 -8.16 3.87 -0.98
C LYS A 27 -9.07 3.05 -0.07
N LYS A 28 -9.36 1.80 -0.42
CA LYS A 28 -10.17 0.89 0.41
C LYS A 28 -9.44 0.59 1.73
N ILE A 29 -8.15 0.29 1.67
CA ILE A 29 -7.31 0.05 2.85
C ILE A 29 -7.32 1.26 3.79
N GLU A 30 -7.16 2.49 3.26
CA GLU A 30 -7.27 3.72 4.04
C GLU A 30 -8.66 3.89 4.70
N ARG A 31 -9.74 3.64 3.94
CA ARG A 31 -11.12 3.76 4.46
C ARG A 31 -11.43 2.75 5.55
N LEU A 32 -10.81 1.57 5.49
CA LEU A 32 -10.93 0.52 6.50
C LEU A 32 -10.07 0.80 7.74
N GLY A 33 -9.22 1.83 7.70
CA GLY A 33 -8.45 2.28 8.86
C GLY A 33 -7.18 1.47 9.14
N TYR A 34 -6.72 0.63 8.22
CA TYR A 34 -5.49 -0.14 8.40
C TYR A 34 -4.24 0.76 8.55
N PHE A 35 -4.26 1.94 7.92
CA PHE A 35 -3.31 3.01 8.18
C PHE A 35 -3.85 4.37 7.72
N ALA A 36 -3.28 5.45 8.26
CA ALA A 36 -3.68 6.81 7.97
C ALA A 36 -2.54 7.60 7.31
N PRO A 37 -2.62 7.91 6.00
CA PRO A 37 -1.63 8.74 5.33
C PRO A 37 -1.60 10.18 5.83
N TYR A 38 -0.42 10.78 5.78
CA TYR A 38 -0.24 12.22 5.97
C TYR A 38 -0.98 12.99 4.86
N ARG A 39 -1.40 14.21 5.19
CA ARG A 39 -2.05 15.13 4.26
C ARG A 39 -1.22 16.41 4.18
N THR A 40 -0.93 16.86 2.96
CA THR A 40 -0.36 18.21 2.76
C THR A 40 -1.44 19.27 3.03
N PRO A 41 -1.08 20.56 3.19
CA PRO A 41 -2.08 21.64 3.28
C PRO A 41 -3.07 21.65 2.10
N GLY A 42 -2.63 21.25 0.90
CA GLY A 42 -3.50 21.08 -0.28
C GLY A 42 -4.28 19.76 -0.34
N GLY A 43 -4.25 18.94 0.71
CA GLY A 43 -5.02 17.69 0.81
C GLY A 43 -4.40 16.47 0.12
N HIS A 44 -3.21 16.58 -0.47
CA HIS A 44 -2.55 15.44 -1.13
C HIS A 44 -2.07 14.41 -0.12
N ARG A 45 -2.18 13.13 -0.51
CA ARG A 45 -1.83 11.98 0.33
C ARG A 45 -0.33 11.71 0.28
N ARG A 46 0.24 11.43 1.46
CA ARG A 46 1.65 11.10 1.63
C ARG A 46 1.83 9.90 2.55
N TYR A 47 2.64 8.94 2.14
CA TYR A 47 2.81 7.65 2.82
C TYR A 47 4.28 7.45 3.16
N SER A 48 4.60 6.99 4.37
CA SER A 48 5.96 6.58 4.71
C SER A 48 6.17 5.11 4.39
N HIS A 49 7.41 4.72 4.09
CA HIS A 49 7.76 3.30 3.95
C HIS A 49 7.40 2.50 5.20
N GLU A 50 7.66 3.06 6.39
CA GLU A 50 7.39 2.39 7.67
C GLU A 50 5.91 2.01 7.83
N MET A 51 4.98 2.89 7.45
CA MET A 51 3.54 2.63 7.49
C MET A 51 3.14 1.49 6.55
N LEU A 52 3.70 1.48 5.34
CA LEU A 52 3.41 0.44 4.34
C LEU A 52 4.04 -0.90 4.74
N ASP A 53 5.25 -0.88 5.29
CA ASP A 53 5.94 -2.07 5.81
C ASP A 53 5.20 -2.67 7.00
N GLU A 54 4.66 -1.83 7.89
CA GLU A 54 3.85 -2.27 9.01
C GLU A 54 2.56 -2.94 8.53
N TYR A 55 1.87 -2.36 7.54
CA TYR A 55 0.73 -3.00 6.90
C TYR A 55 1.08 -4.35 6.29
N LEU A 56 2.18 -4.45 5.52
CA LEU A 56 2.63 -5.71 4.93
C LEU A 56 2.92 -6.77 6.00
N ARG A 57 3.59 -6.38 7.08
CA ARG A 57 3.93 -7.28 8.20
C ARG A 57 2.67 -7.80 8.90
N GLN A 58 1.70 -6.93 9.17
CA GLN A 58 0.41 -7.34 9.74
C GLN A 58 -0.39 -8.22 8.77
N SER A 59 -0.38 -7.90 7.48
CA SER A 59 -1.09 -8.70 6.46
C SER A 59 -0.50 -10.10 6.24
N THR A 60 0.81 -10.27 6.47
CA THR A 60 1.49 -11.57 6.36
C THR A 60 1.08 -12.51 7.50
N GLU A 61 0.87 -11.98 8.71
CA GLU A 61 0.33 -12.72 9.86
C GLU A 61 -1.15 -13.12 9.65
N PHE A 62 -1.92 -12.28 8.95
CA PHE A 62 -3.33 -12.57 8.59
C PHE A 62 -3.46 -13.75 7.60
N THR A 63 -2.47 -13.99 6.73
CA THR A 63 -2.42 -15.17 5.83
C THR A 63 -2.51 -16.51 6.55
N TYR A 64 -2.19 -16.58 7.84
CA TYR A 64 -2.10 -17.85 8.57
C TYR A 64 -3.13 -18.07 9.69
N ASN A 65 -3.76 -17.06 10.27
CA ASN A 65 -4.69 -17.27 11.42
C ASN A 65 -6.08 -16.63 11.31
N ALA A 66 -6.27 -15.60 10.50
CA ALA A 66 -7.56 -14.98 10.25
C ALA A 66 -7.43 -14.29 8.90
N GLY A 67 -8.02 -14.87 7.84
CA GLY A 67 -7.64 -14.63 6.46
C GLY A 67 -7.22 -13.18 6.11
N PRO A 68 -6.14 -12.99 5.34
CA PRO A 68 -5.80 -11.70 4.75
C PRO A 68 -6.91 -11.37 3.73
N PRO A 69 -7.16 -10.10 3.38
CA PRO A 69 -7.99 -9.82 2.22
C PRO A 69 -7.35 -10.56 1.04
N ASP A 70 -8.10 -11.53 0.49
CA ASP A 70 -7.70 -12.39 -0.62
C ASP A 70 -6.80 -11.65 -1.63
N PRO A 71 -5.50 -11.99 -1.70
CA PRO A 71 -4.64 -11.49 -2.77
C PRO A 71 -5.01 -12.12 -4.13
N GLY A 72 -5.95 -13.06 -4.19
CA GLY A 72 -6.51 -13.66 -5.41
C GLY A 72 -7.41 -12.73 -6.25
N SER A 73 -7.68 -11.50 -5.80
CA SER A 73 -8.11 -10.40 -6.68
C SER A 73 -6.92 -9.59 -7.24
N LEU A 74 -5.73 -10.21 -7.35
CA LEU A 74 -4.73 -9.82 -8.33
C LEU A 74 -5.41 -9.88 -9.70
N ASP A 75 -5.97 -8.75 -10.11
CA ASP A 75 -6.70 -8.60 -11.35
C ASP A 75 -5.81 -9.11 -12.51
N PRO A 76 -6.23 -10.12 -13.29
CA PRO A 76 -5.46 -10.62 -14.43
C PRO A 76 -5.24 -9.58 -15.53
N SER A 77 -5.77 -8.35 -15.40
CA SER A 77 -5.49 -7.21 -16.28
C SER A 77 -4.19 -6.47 -15.94
N LEU A 78 -3.45 -6.87 -14.88
CA LEU A 78 -2.08 -6.35 -14.63
C LEU A 78 -1.06 -6.73 -15.72
N ASP A 79 -1.46 -7.52 -16.72
CA ASP A 79 -0.69 -7.80 -17.95
C ASP A 79 -0.91 -6.80 -19.10
N ARG A 80 -1.88 -5.86 -19.04
CA ARG A 80 -2.23 -5.04 -20.23
C ARG A 80 -1.93 -3.54 -20.22
N GLU A 81 -1.51 -2.94 -19.11
CA GLU A 81 -1.19 -1.50 -19.09
C GLU A 81 0.15 -1.20 -18.41
N ARG A 82 1.21 -1.85 -18.92
CA ARG A 82 2.50 -1.17 -19.08
C ARG A 82 2.46 -0.39 -20.40
N GLU A 83 1.60 0.62 -20.52
CA GLU A 83 1.64 1.50 -21.69
C GLU A 83 1.68 2.98 -21.28
N ARG A 84 2.83 3.57 -21.64
CA ARG A 84 3.28 4.98 -21.62
C ARG A 84 3.86 5.54 -20.33
#